data_AF-A0A8S3YF94-F1
#
_entry.id   AF-A0A8S3YF94-F1
#
_cell.length_a   1.000
_cell.length_b   1.000
_cell.length_c   1.000
_cell.angle_alpha   90.00
_cell.angle_beta   90.00
_cell.angle_gamma   90.00
#
_symmetry.space_group_name_H-M   'P 1'
#
loop_
_entity.id
_entity.type
_entity.pdbx_description
1 polymer ?
#
loop_
_entity_poly.entity_id
_entity_poly.type
_entity_poly.pdbx_seq_one_letter_code
_entity_poly.pdbx_strand_id
1 'polypeptide(L)'
;MFVAPSTVLYTNCPGAPSLEALASDAELEELSKKLLANSEGLRLQVVEKDGHYFTLNNTRLQVCQWMETRGQCRTVRIETVPLKSVPDGIKRMMTVPPSFRVPVPVAGKCTIYVAAVLLITCGTRYN
;
A
#
# COMPACT_ATOMS: atom_id res chain seq x y z
N MET A 1 -4.25 6.62 13.93
CA MET A 1 -4.95 6.59 12.64
C MET A 1 -4.92 5.17 12.11
N PHE A 2 -5.95 4.73 11.38
CA PHE A 2 -6.03 3.39 10.79
C PHE A 2 -6.28 3.50 9.29
N VAL A 3 -5.59 2.69 8.50
CA VAL A 3 -5.74 2.63 7.04
C VAL A 3 -5.72 1.18 6.56
N ALA A 4 -6.22 0.94 5.35
CA ALA A 4 -6.08 -0.36 4.71
C ALA A 4 -4.62 -0.54 4.22
N PRO A 5 -3.97 -1.70 4.42
CA PRO A 5 -2.61 -1.95 3.97
C PRO A 5 -2.42 -1.73 2.46
N SER A 6 -3.44 -2.04 1.67
CA SER A 6 -3.53 -1.79 0.23
C SER A 6 -3.39 -0.31 -0.18
N THR A 7 -3.65 0.64 0.73
CA THR A 7 -3.54 2.09 0.44
C THR A 7 -2.15 2.67 0.69
N VAL A 8 -1.26 1.89 1.32
CA VAL A 8 0.11 2.33 1.65
C VAL A 8 1.07 1.89 0.55
N LEU A 9 1.90 2.83 0.10
CA LEU A 9 2.90 2.60 -0.93
C LEU A 9 4.23 2.13 -0.34
N TYR A 10 4.95 1.34 -1.12
CA TYR A 10 6.32 0.95 -0.81
C TYR A 10 7.28 2.11 -1.01
N THR A 11 8.32 2.20 -0.18
CA THR A 11 9.51 3.01 -0.51
C THR A 11 10.39 2.20 -1.46
N ASN A 12 10.54 2.66 -2.71
CA ASN A 12 11.28 1.94 -3.74
C ASN A 12 12.79 2.10 -3.53
N CYS A 13 13.47 1.03 -3.13
CA CYS A 13 14.92 0.94 -3.27
C CYS A 13 15.27 0.73 -4.75
N PRO A 14 16.04 1.63 -5.39
CA PRO A 14 16.56 1.33 -6.73
C PRO A 14 17.45 0.09 -6.63
N GLY A 15 17.02 -1.02 -7.26
CA GLY A 15 17.75 -2.30 -7.29
C GLY A 15 17.11 -3.45 -6.52
N ALA A 16 15.99 -3.25 -5.82
CA ALA A 16 15.23 -4.37 -5.29
C ALA A 16 14.24 -4.88 -6.36
N PRO A 17 14.23 -6.18 -6.69
CA PRO A 17 13.09 -6.76 -7.42
C PRO A 17 11.82 -6.48 -6.62
N SER A 18 10.69 -6.34 -7.31
CA SER A 18 9.35 -6.31 -6.69
C SER A 18 9.31 -7.32 -5.55
N LEU A 19 9.13 -6.84 -4.32
CA LEU A 19 9.24 -7.61 -3.07
C LEU A 19 8.33 -8.85 -3.05
N GLU A 20 7.35 -8.87 -3.97
CA GLU A 20 6.51 -10.00 -4.37
C GLU A 20 7.28 -11.29 -4.71
N ALA A 21 8.58 -11.22 -5.01
CA ALA A 21 9.37 -12.35 -5.49
C ALA A 21 10.29 -13.03 -4.45
N LEU A 22 10.37 -12.55 -3.21
CA LEU A 22 11.44 -12.99 -2.29
C LEU A 22 11.01 -13.76 -1.04
N ALA A 23 9.75 -13.72 -0.62
CA ALA A 23 9.28 -14.44 0.57
C ALA A 23 8.26 -15.50 0.18
N SER A 24 8.52 -16.74 0.56
CA SER A 24 7.55 -17.83 0.43
C SER A 24 6.35 -17.61 1.37
N ASP A 25 5.20 -18.19 1.03
CA ASP A 25 3.98 -18.08 1.85
C ASP A 25 4.21 -18.59 3.29
N ALA A 26 5.10 -19.57 3.48
CA ALA A 26 5.48 -20.09 4.78
C ALA A 26 6.25 -19.05 5.63
N GLU A 27 7.15 -18.28 5.01
CA GLU A 27 7.89 -17.21 5.69
C GLU A 27 6.97 -16.06 6.06
N LEU A 28 6.04 -15.67 5.17
CA LEU A 28 5.04 -14.65 5.45
C LEU A 28 4.12 -15.08 6.61
N GLU A 29 3.72 -16.35 6.65
CA GLU A 29 2.94 -16.89 7.75
C GLU A 29 3.71 -16.83 9.08
N GLU A 30 4.98 -17.21 9.11
CA GLU A 30 5.80 -17.13 10.33
C GLU A 30 5.98 -15.68 10.80
N LEU A 31 6.24 -14.77 9.87
CA LEU A 31 6.35 -13.34 10.16
C LEU A 31 5.04 -12.76 10.67
N SER A 32 3.89 -13.22 10.15
CA SER A 32 2.56 -12.79 10.62
C SER A 32 2.34 -13.18 12.09
N LYS A 33 2.72 -14.41 12.47
CA LYS A 33 2.65 -14.90 13.86
C LYS A 33 3.55 -14.08 14.78
N LYS A 34 4.78 -13.78 14.35
CA LYS A 34 5.70 -12.90 15.09
C LYS A 34 5.13 -11.49 15.26
N LEU A 35 4.49 -10.95 14.22
CA LEU A 35 3.85 -9.62 14.26
C LEU A 35 2.68 -9.55 15.24
N LEU A 36 1.85 -10.59 15.27
CA LEU A 36 0.71 -10.69 16.19
C LEU A 36 1.16 -10.96 17.63
N ALA A 37 2.26 -11.72 17.81
CA ALA A 37 2.84 -12.00 19.13
C ALA A 37 3.57 -10.79 19.73
N ASN A 38 4.08 -9.87 18.91
CA ASN A 38 4.68 -8.64 19.39
C ASN A 38 3.61 -7.69 19.96
N SER A 39 3.87 -7.15 21.15
CA SER A 39 2.99 -6.21 21.86
C SER A 39 2.74 -4.90 21.11
N GLU A 40 3.54 -4.59 20.09
CA GLU A 40 3.31 -3.44 19.20
C GLU A 40 2.13 -3.63 18.23
N GLY A 41 1.67 -4.88 18.03
CA GLY A 41 0.57 -5.23 17.14
C GLY A 41 0.81 -4.87 15.67
N LEU A 42 -0.29 -4.69 14.93
CA LEU A 42 -0.30 -4.33 13.51
C LEU A 42 -0.11 -2.82 13.30
N ARG A 43 1.04 -2.31 13.76
CA ARG A 43 1.46 -0.91 13.61
C ARG A 43 2.41 -0.73 12.43
N LEU A 44 2.17 0.25 11.58
CA LEU A 44 3.03 0.61 10.46
C LEU A 44 3.50 2.05 10.58
N GLN A 45 4.81 2.25 10.40
CA GLN A 45 5.38 3.60 10.33
C GLN A 45 5.35 4.06 8.88
N VAL A 46 4.66 5.18 8.65
CA VAL A 46 4.45 5.75 7.32
C VAL A 46 4.90 7.20 7.28
N VAL A 47 5.21 7.67 6.10
CA VAL A 47 5.52 9.07 5.82
C VAL A 47 4.51 9.56 4.81
N GLU A 48 3.90 10.71 5.09
CA GLU A 48 3.02 11.37 4.15
C GLU A 48 3.86 12.24 3.20
N LYS A 49 3.69 12.04 1.90
CA LYS A 49 4.33 12.82 0.84
C LYS A 49 3.37 12.94 -0.34
N ASP A 50 3.12 14.16 -0.80
CA ASP A 50 2.24 14.45 -1.95
C ASP A 50 0.83 13.81 -1.80
N GLY A 51 0.27 13.79 -0.58
CA GLY A 51 -1.04 13.19 -0.28
C GLY A 51 -1.07 11.66 -0.26
N HIS A 52 0.10 11.00 -0.34
CA HIS A 52 0.23 9.54 -0.32
C HIS A 52 1.03 9.09 0.91
N TYR A 53 0.71 7.89 1.42
CA TYR A 53 1.42 7.28 2.52
C TYR A 53 2.47 6.30 2.01
N PHE A 54 3.71 6.48 2.44
CA PHE A 54 4.83 5.60 2.13
C PHE A 54 5.27 4.87 3.39
N THR A 55 5.35 3.53 3.36
CA THR A 55 5.89 2.77 4.50
C THR A 55 7.39 3.01 4.65
N LEU A 56 7.88 3.07 5.88
CA LEU A 56 9.32 3.00 6.18
C LEU A 56 9.79 1.55 6.36
N ASN A 57 8.86 0.60 6.42
CA ASN A 57 9.14 -0.83 6.56
C ASN A 57 8.36 -1.63 5.51
N ASN A 58 9.05 -1.93 4.40
CA ASN A 58 8.49 -2.66 3.27
C ASN A 58 8.06 -4.09 3.66
N THR A 59 8.88 -4.80 4.45
CA THR A 59 8.57 -6.17 4.89
C THR A 59 7.31 -6.23 5.75
N ARG A 60 7.16 -5.29 6.69
CA ARG A 60 5.97 -5.23 7.56
C ARG A 60 4.72 -4.91 6.76
N LEU A 61 4.81 -4.05 5.74
CA LEU A 61 3.70 -3.77 4.83
C LEU A 61 3.32 -5.01 4.02
N GLN A 62 4.30 -5.77 3.50
CA GLN A 62 4.05 -6.99 2.74
C GLN A 62 3.29 -8.04 3.56
N VAL A 63 3.70 -8.28 4.81
CA VAL A 63 2.99 -9.21 5.70
C VAL A 63 1.57 -8.71 5.98
N CYS A 64 1.37 -7.40 6.16
CA CYS A 64 0.04 -6.83 6.37
C CYS A 64 -0.86 -6.99 5.14
N GLN A 65 -0.34 -6.77 3.93
CA GLN A 65 -1.07 -6.98 2.68
C GLN A 65 -1.39 -8.47 2.46
N TRP A 66 -0.47 -9.37 2.78
CA TRP A 66 -0.72 -10.82 2.74
C TRP A 66 -1.81 -11.26 3.75
N MET A 67 -1.83 -10.68 4.94
CA MET A 67 -2.92 -10.92 5.90
C MET A 67 -4.25 -10.31 5.42
N GLU A 68 -4.21 -9.20 4.67
CA GLU A 68 -5.39 -8.56 4.06
C GLU A 68 -5.99 -9.45 2.97
N THR A 69 -5.18 -10.03 2.07
CA THR A 69 -5.67 -10.95 1.02
C THR A 69 -6.30 -12.21 1.59
N ARG A 70 -5.85 -12.66 2.78
CA ARG A 70 -6.44 -13.79 3.53
C ARG A 70 -7.62 -13.39 4.43
N GLY A 71 -7.99 -12.11 4.45
CA GLY A 71 -9.11 -11.60 5.25
C GLY A 71 -8.85 -11.53 6.77
N GLN A 72 -7.61 -11.73 7.21
CA GLN A 72 -7.21 -11.72 8.62
C GLN A 72 -6.98 -10.30 9.15
N CYS A 73 -6.62 -9.35 8.29
CA CYS A 73 -6.41 -7.95 8.66
C CYS A 73 -7.06 -7.01 7.64
N ARG A 74 -8.08 -6.24 8.05
CA ARG A 74 -8.70 -5.21 7.19
C ARG A 74 -8.07 -3.83 7.34
N THR A 75 -7.52 -3.54 8.51
CA THR A 75 -6.99 -2.22 8.85
C THR A 75 -5.77 -2.35 9.75
N VAL A 76 -4.78 -1.52 9.50
CA VAL A 76 -3.54 -1.42 10.25
C VAL A 76 -3.45 -0.06 10.92
N ARG A 77 -2.87 -0.02 12.12
CA ARG A 77 -2.62 1.24 12.81
C ARG A 77 -1.42 1.89 12.16
N ILE A 78 -1.56 3.11 11.66
CA ILE A 78 -0.42 3.87 11.15
C ILE A 78 0.07 4.91 12.14
N GLU A 79 1.38 5.08 12.13
CA GLU A 79 2.11 6.15 12.78
C GLU A 79 2.79 6.99 11.70
N THR A 80 2.36 8.25 11.59
CA THR A 80 2.91 9.18 10.62
C THR A 80 4.19 9.79 11.17
N VAL A 81 5.30 9.51 10.50
CA VAL A 81 6.61 10.11 10.75
C VAL A 81 6.71 11.39 9.90
N PRO A 82 7.08 12.54 10.50
CA PRO A 82 7.14 13.79 9.75
C PRO A 82 8.29 13.75 8.74
N LEU A 83 8.05 14.25 7.53
CA LEU A 83 9.01 14.21 6.42
C LEU A 83 10.38 14.82 6.78
N LYS A 84 10.41 15.81 7.68
CA LYS A 84 11.66 16.43 8.19
C LYS A 84 12.60 15.45 8.91
N SER A 85 12.04 14.38 9.50
CA SER A 85 12.80 13.35 10.22
C SER A 85 13.30 12.24 9.30
N VAL A 86 12.93 12.27 8.03
CA VAL A 86 13.32 11.27 7.04
C VAL A 86 14.59 11.75 6.33
N PRO A 87 15.62 10.90 6.16
CA PRO A 87 16.82 11.26 5.40
C PRO A 87 16.50 11.54 3.94
N ASP A 88 17.20 12.50 3.32
CA ASP A 88 16.95 12.90 1.93
C ASP A 88 17.18 11.77 0.90
N GLY A 89 17.98 10.76 1.24
CA GLY A 89 18.10 9.53 0.45
C GLY A 89 16.76 8.79 0.34
N ILE A 90 16.06 8.61 1.46
CA ILE A 90 14.77 7.91 1.50
C ILE A 90 13.66 8.76 0.86
N LYS A 91 13.69 10.09 1.02
CA LYS A 91 12.73 10.99 0.35
C LYS A 91 12.77 10.89 -1.17
N ARG A 92 13.96 10.66 -1.74
CA ARG A 92 14.18 10.45 -3.18
C ARG A 92 13.67 9.09 -3.68
N MET A 93 13.56 8.12 -2.78
CA MET A 93 13.05 6.77 -3.03
C MET A 93 11.52 6.66 -2.90
N MET A 94 10.87 7.67 -2.31
CA MET A 94 9.41 7.81 -2.27
C MET A 94 8.89 8.35 -3.61
N THR A 95 8.90 7.49 -4.63
CA THR A 95 8.40 7.81 -5.96
C THR A 95 6.92 7.39 -6.07
N VAL A 96 6.04 8.36 -6.24
CA VAL A 96 4.63 8.10 -6.58
C VAL A 96 4.59 7.60 -8.03
N PRO A 97 4.09 6.38 -8.31
CA PRO A 97 3.95 5.91 -9.69
C PRO A 97 3.00 6.85 -10.47
N PRO A 98 3.23 7.04 -11.78
CA PRO A 98 2.47 7.99 -12.59
C PRO A 98 0.97 7.69 -12.67
N SER A 99 0.54 6.46 -12.34
CA SER A 99 -0.86 6.05 -12.23
C SER A 99 -1.61 6.67 -11.04
N PHE A 100 -0.90 7.12 -10.00
CA PHE A 100 -1.45 7.82 -8.84
C PHE A 100 -1.33 9.35 -8.95
N ARG A 101 -0.73 9.85 -10.03
CA ARG A 101 -0.91 11.25 -10.39
C ARG A 101 -2.35 11.40 -10.84
N VAL A 102 -3.22 11.77 -9.91
CA VAL A 102 -4.46 12.44 -10.29
C VAL A 102 -4.00 13.56 -11.23
N PRO A 103 -4.41 13.57 -12.51
CA PRO A 103 -4.13 14.71 -13.35
C PRO A 103 -4.73 15.90 -12.61
N VAL A 104 -3.86 16.79 -12.12
CA VAL A 104 -4.30 18.12 -11.71
C VAL A 104 -5.17 18.59 -12.88
N PRO A 105 -6.44 18.97 -12.68
CA PRO A 105 -7.25 19.48 -13.77
C PRO A 105 -6.59 20.80 -14.20
N VAL A 106 -5.67 20.71 -15.15
CA VAL A 106 -5.17 21.85 -15.89
C VAL A 106 -6.38 22.31 -16.67
N ALA A 107 -6.92 23.46 -16.23
CA ALA A 107 -8.05 24.10 -16.88
C ALA A 107 -7.79 24.15 -18.39
N GLY A 108 -8.62 23.44 -19.15
CA GLY A 108 -8.58 23.45 -20.61
C GLY A 108 -7.90 22.24 -21.25
N LYS A 109 -8.52 21.07 -21.17
CA LYS A 109 -8.98 20.28 -22.34
C LYS A 109 -9.55 18.94 -21.86
N CYS A 110 -10.83 18.74 -22.09
CA CYS A 110 -11.52 17.47 -21.86
C CYS A 110 -10.93 16.40 -22.78
N THR A 111 -10.26 15.41 -22.21
CA THR A 111 -10.05 14.12 -22.87
C THR A 111 -10.64 13.06 -21.96
N ILE A 112 -11.81 12.57 -22.37
CA ILE A 112 -12.54 11.49 -21.70
C ILE A 112 -11.70 10.21 -21.88
N TYR A 113 -11.03 9.76 -20.82
CA TYR A 113 -10.52 8.39 -20.77
C TYR A 113 -11.66 7.50 -20.27
N VAL A 114 -12.21 6.71 -21.20
CA VAL A 114 -13.20 5.69 -20.91
C VAL A 114 -12.55 4.66 -20.00
N ALA A 115 -12.97 4.64 -18.73
CA ALA A 115 -12.61 3.62 -17.77
C ALA A 115 -13.14 2.26 -18.26
N ALA A 116 -12.25 1.45 -18.82
CA ALA A 116 -12.48 0.02 -18.89
C ALA A 116 -12.37 -0.54 -17.46
N VAL A 117 -13.20 -1.55 -17.20
CA VAL A 117 -13.29 -2.33 -15.95
C VAL A 117 -14.23 -1.72 -14.91
N LEU A 118 -15.49 -2.16 -14.92
CA LEU A 118 -16.02 -3.17 -13.99
C LEU A 118 -17.56 -3.05 -13.98
N LEU A 119 -18.30 -4.14 -14.24
CA LEU A 119 -19.23 -4.72 -13.26
C LEU A 119 -19.95 -5.94 -13.81
N ILE A 120 -19.68 -7.04 -13.13
CA ILE A 120 -20.43 -8.29 -13.06
C ILE A 120 -21.69 -8.03 -12.23
N THR A 121 -22.86 -8.46 -12.72
CA THR A 121 -24.04 -8.88 -11.93
C THR A 121 -24.86 -9.82 -12.84
N CYS A 122 -24.90 -11.14 -12.66
CA CYS A 122 -25.61 -11.91 -11.63
C CYS A 122 -27.15 -11.70 -11.63
N GLY A 123 -27.90 -12.79 -11.89
CA GLY A 123 -29.34 -12.98 -11.63
C GLY A 123 -30.28 -12.25 -12.61
N THR A 124 -31.41 -12.77 -13.08
CA THR A 124 -32.29 -13.85 -12.62
C THR A 124 -33.29 -14.13 -13.74
N ARG A 125 -33.80 -15.38 -13.83
CA ARG A 125 -35.02 -15.75 -14.59
C ARG A 125 -36.17 -14.76 -14.36
N TYR A 126 -37.05 -14.54 -15.33
CA TYR A 126 -38.51 -14.68 -15.19
C TYR A 126 -39.22 -14.52 -16.55
N ASN A 127 -40.00 -15.55 -16.90
CA ASN A 127 -41.02 -15.71 -17.95
C ASN A 127 -40.75 -15.23 -19.39
#